data_AF-A0A2D1STB7-F1
#
_entry.id   AF-A0A2D1STB7-F1
#
_cell.length_a   1.000
_cell.length_b   1.000
_cell.length_c   1.000
_cell.angle_alpha   90.00
_cell.angle_beta   90.00
_cell.angle_gamma   90.00
#
_symmetry.space_group_name_H-M   'P 1'
#
loop_
_entity.id
_entity.type
_entity.pdbx_description
1 polymer ?
#
loop_
_entity_poly.entity_id
_entity_poly.type
_entity_poly.pdbx_seq_one_letter_code
_entity_poly.pdbx_strand_id
1 'polypeptide(L)'
;MIFLVIDRPLSPLFQNVEFSFKLDKREEVARQIINGEIKPSNESGNLFLVPKKYNNFSLSDGNEVMKMNDKLFFFTVRGILDNFSGYVFSPRGLEPTNEDVQATIIRMQKLNNNWYFVSCT
;
A
#
# COMPACT_ATOMS: atom_id res chain seq x y z
N MET A 1 -34.76 -9.46 -2.80
CA MET A 1 -33.62 -9.10 -1.94
C MET A 1 -32.76 -8.14 -2.75
N ILE A 2 -32.81 -6.85 -2.41
CA ILE A 2 -32.19 -5.78 -3.20
C ILE A 2 -30.69 -5.80 -2.89
N PHE A 3 -29.85 -6.03 -3.91
CA PHE A 3 -28.44 -5.69 -3.82
C PHE A 3 -28.33 -4.17 -3.76
N LEU A 4 -28.05 -3.65 -2.56
CA LEU A 4 -27.66 -2.26 -2.38
C LEU A 4 -26.27 -2.11 -3.02
N VAL A 5 -26.25 -1.77 -4.30
CA VAL A 5 -25.07 -1.22 -4.97
C VAL A 5 -24.89 0.16 -4.33
N ILE A 6 -24.13 0.21 -3.23
CA ILE A 6 -23.63 1.46 -2.68
C ILE A 6 -22.57 1.95 -3.67
N ASP A 7 -23.01 2.68 -4.68
CA ASP A 7 -22.16 3.58 -5.45
C ASP A 7 -21.59 4.60 -4.43
N ARG A 8 -20.26 4.64 -4.26
CA ARG A 8 -19.58 5.29 -3.11
C ARG A 8 -19.00 6.67 -3.47
N PRO A 9 -19.78 7.77 -3.42
CA PRO A 9 -19.23 9.13 -3.54
C PRO A 9 -18.41 9.57 -2.31
N LEU A 10 -18.33 8.72 -1.26
CA LEU A 10 -17.53 8.96 -0.05
C LEU A 10 -16.12 8.32 -0.11
N SER A 11 -15.72 7.74 -1.25
CA SER A 11 -14.50 6.93 -1.37
C SER A 11 -13.20 7.64 -0.95
N PRO A 12 -12.93 8.93 -1.30
CA PRO A 12 -11.66 9.56 -0.95
C PRO A 12 -11.59 9.99 0.52
N LEU A 13 -12.70 10.44 1.10
CA LEU A 13 -12.75 10.85 2.52
C LEU A 13 -12.53 9.65 3.43
N PHE A 14 -13.26 8.54 3.20
CA PHE A 14 -13.05 7.32 3.97
C PHE A 14 -11.66 6.73 3.76
N GLN A 15 -11.11 6.82 2.55
CA GLN A 15 -9.72 6.44 2.28
C GLN A 15 -8.74 7.25 3.12
N ASN A 16 -8.87 8.58 3.18
CA ASN A 16 -7.98 9.42 3.97
C ASN A 16 -8.08 9.13 5.48
N VAL A 17 -9.29 8.87 5.98
CA VAL A 17 -9.52 8.50 7.39
C VAL A 17 -8.92 7.13 7.71
N GLU A 18 -9.18 6.13 6.86
CA GLU A 18 -8.60 4.78 6.99
C GLU A 18 -7.07 4.83 6.95
N PHE A 19 -6.52 5.62 6.02
CA PHE A 19 -5.09 5.83 5.88
C PHE A 19 -4.50 6.40 7.17
N SER A 20 -5.09 7.48 7.67
CA SER A 20 -4.64 8.20 8.86
C SER A 20 -4.71 7.33 10.11
N PHE A 21 -5.79 6.55 10.30
CA PHE A 21 -5.97 5.69 11.48
C PHE A 21 -4.88 4.61 11.61
N LYS A 22 -4.34 4.14 10.48
CA LYS A 22 -3.33 3.07 10.43
C LYS A 22 -1.92 3.58 10.13
N LEU A 23 -1.73 4.89 9.95
CA LEU A 23 -0.48 5.49 9.48
C LEU A 23 0.73 5.08 10.34
N ASP A 24 0.70 5.31 11.66
CA ASP A 24 1.85 5.01 12.52
C ASP A 24 2.31 3.54 12.42
N LYS A 25 1.36 2.63 12.21
CA LYS A 25 1.61 1.19 12.16
C LYS A 25 2.21 0.81 10.81
N ARG A 26 1.76 1.45 9.72
CA ARG A 26 2.39 1.32 8.40
C ARG A 26 3.80 1.91 8.39
N GLU A 27 4.01 3.05 9.03
CA GLU A 27 5.34 3.67 9.17
C GLU A 27 6.30 2.79 9.96
N GLU A 28 5.83 2.22 11.07
CA GLU A 28 6.64 1.29 11.85
C GLU A 28 7.02 0.04 11.05
N VAL A 29 6.09 -0.53 10.25
CA VAL A 29 6.43 -1.64 9.34
C VAL A 29 7.43 -1.20 8.27
N ALA A 30 7.23 -0.05 7.65
CA ALA A 30 8.14 0.48 6.62
C ALA A 30 9.55 0.68 7.18
N ARG A 31 9.67 1.26 8.38
CA ARG A 31 10.93 1.45 9.11
C ARG A 31 11.60 0.10 9.40
N GLN A 32 10.86 -0.87 9.91
CA GLN A 32 11.38 -2.22 10.20
C GLN A 32 11.88 -2.94 8.94
N ILE A 33 11.21 -2.77 7.80
CA ILE A 33 11.67 -3.31 6.51
C ILE A 33 12.97 -2.62 6.06
N ILE A 34 13.02 -1.28 6.08
CA ILE A 34 14.17 -0.50 5.63
C ILE A 34 15.42 -0.77 6.48
N ASN A 35 15.23 -0.92 7.80
CA ASN A 35 16.31 -1.27 8.72
C ASN A 35 16.73 -2.74 8.63
N GLY A 36 16.03 -3.56 7.84
CA GLY A 36 16.32 -4.99 7.70
C GLY A 36 15.93 -5.84 8.91
N GLU A 37 15.08 -5.31 9.80
CA GLU A 37 14.48 -6.01 10.94
C GLU A 37 13.45 -7.05 10.46
N ILE A 38 12.69 -6.73 9.41
CA ILE A 38 11.83 -7.70 8.70
C ILE A 38 12.60 -8.21 7.49
N LYS A 39 12.78 -9.53 7.40
CA LYS A 39 13.42 -10.18 6.27
C LYS A 39 12.42 -10.44 5.13
N PRO A 40 12.88 -10.48 3.87
CA PRO A 40 12.03 -10.89 2.77
C PRO A 40 11.46 -12.30 2.99
N SER A 41 10.23 -12.53 2.52
CA SER A 41 9.54 -13.82 2.59
C SER A 41 9.67 -14.65 1.32
N ASN A 42 10.30 -14.11 0.28
CA ASN A 42 10.54 -14.79 -0.99
C ASN A 42 12.01 -14.68 -1.44
N GLU A 43 12.41 -15.56 -2.36
CA GLU A 43 13.78 -15.63 -2.87
C GLU A 43 14.19 -14.37 -3.64
N SER A 44 13.24 -13.72 -4.33
CA SER A 44 13.48 -12.46 -5.05
C SER A 44 13.79 -11.27 -4.15
N GLY A 45 13.61 -11.40 -2.82
CA GLY A 45 13.98 -10.37 -1.86
C GLY A 45 13.07 -9.13 -1.85
N ASN A 46 11.90 -9.20 -2.48
CA ASN A 46 11.01 -8.05 -2.69
C ASN A 46 9.65 -8.18 -2.01
N LEU A 47 9.34 -9.29 -1.35
CA LEU A 47 8.09 -9.48 -0.61
C LEU A 47 8.39 -9.58 0.88
N PHE A 48 7.57 -8.93 1.72
CA PHE A 48 7.75 -8.88 3.17
C PHE A 48 6.42 -9.17 3.86
N LEU A 49 6.40 -10.06 4.84
CA LEU A 49 5.20 -10.29 5.65
C LEU A 49 5.00 -9.17 6.66
N VAL A 50 3.77 -8.70 6.79
CA VAL A 50 3.38 -7.81 7.89
C VAL A 50 3.53 -8.58 9.22
N PRO A 51 4.24 -8.04 10.23
CA PRO A 51 4.39 -8.70 11.52
C PRO A 51 3.06 -9.04 12.17
N LYS A 52 2.94 -10.25 12.74
CA LYS A 52 1.69 -10.78 13.32
C LYS A 52 1.05 -9.86 14.37
N LYS A 53 1.84 -9.06 15.09
CA LYS A 53 1.35 -8.03 16.04
C LYS A 53 0.39 -7.02 15.40
N TYR A 54 0.42 -6.87 14.08
CA TYR A 54 -0.43 -5.93 13.33
C TYR A 54 -1.58 -6.58 12.57
N ASN A 55 -1.80 -7.90 12.69
CA ASN A 55 -2.84 -8.61 11.93
C ASN A 55 -4.25 -8.01 12.13
N ASN A 56 -4.54 -7.47 13.32
CA ASN A 56 -5.83 -6.86 13.64
C ASN A 56 -6.07 -5.50 12.97
N PHE A 57 -5.05 -4.93 12.31
CA PHE A 57 -5.15 -3.62 11.66
C PHE A 57 -5.35 -3.72 10.14
N SER A 58 -5.16 -4.88 9.53
CA SER A 58 -5.24 -5.07 8.06
C SER A 58 -4.47 -3.95 7.32
N LEU A 59 -3.16 -3.89 7.55
CA LEU A 59 -2.30 -2.81 7.04
C LEU A 59 -2.10 -2.85 5.53
N SER A 60 -2.16 -4.06 4.96
CA SER A 60 -2.00 -4.36 3.55
C SER A 60 -2.82 -5.61 3.21
N ASP A 61 -3.47 -5.63 2.05
CA ASP A 61 -4.16 -6.81 1.53
C ASP A 61 -3.18 -7.96 1.31
N GLY A 62 -3.61 -9.18 1.67
CA GLY A 62 -2.74 -10.35 1.77
C GLY A 62 -1.73 -10.33 2.93
N ASN A 63 -1.73 -9.32 3.80
CA ASN A 63 -0.74 -9.13 4.88
C ASN A 63 0.72 -9.13 4.40
N GLU A 64 0.94 -8.62 3.19
CA GLU A 64 2.27 -8.52 2.57
C GLU A 64 2.54 -7.09 2.11
N VAL A 65 3.81 -6.70 2.17
CA VAL A 65 4.33 -5.45 1.63
C VAL A 65 5.31 -5.79 0.53
N MET A 66 5.18 -5.13 -0.61
CA MET A 66 6.08 -5.34 -1.74
C MET A 66 7.09 -4.22 -1.84
N LYS A 67 8.35 -4.54 -2.06
CA LYS A 67 9.40 -3.58 -2.39
C LYS A 67 9.39 -3.31 -3.88
N MET A 68 9.27 -2.03 -4.21
CA MET A 68 9.18 -1.47 -5.55
C MET A 68 10.34 -0.49 -5.70
N ASN A 69 11.47 -0.98 -6.22
CA ASN A 69 12.73 -0.23 -6.26
C ASN A 69 13.17 0.22 -4.85
N ASP A 70 13.19 1.53 -4.56
CA ASP A 70 13.50 2.11 -3.25
C ASP A 70 12.25 2.35 -2.37
N LYS A 71 11.05 1.99 -2.86
CA LYS A 71 9.75 2.25 -2.23
C LYS A 71 9.12 0.97 -1.72
N LEU A 72 8.10 1.12 -0.86
CA LEU A 72 7.31 0.01 -0.33
C LEU A 72 5.84 0.19 -0.68
N PHE A 73 5.17 -0.89 -1.07
CA PHE A 73 3.79 -0.91 -1.51
C PHE A 73 2.92 -1.72 -0.56
N PHE A 74 1.89 -1.07 -0.03
CA PHE A 74 0.87 -1.66 0.83
C PHE A 74 -0.42 -1.76 0.02
N PHE A 75 -0.83 -2.98 -0.31
CA PHE A 75 -2.02 -3.23 -1.12
C PHE A 75 -3.30 -2.83 -0.36
N THR A 76 -4.23 -2.17 -1.05
CA THR A 76 -5.61 -1.99 -0.58
C THR A 76 -6.57 -2.92 -1.32
N VAL A 77 -6.28 -3.21 -2.59
CA VAL A 77 -7.03 -4.14 -3.43
C VAL A 77 -6.07 -4.83 -4.40
N ARG A 78 -6.12 -6.16 -4.47
CA ARG A 78 -5.54 -6.97 -5.56
C ARG A 78 -6.68 -7.42 -6.48
N GLY A 79 -6.78 -6.82 -7.67
CA GLY A 79 -7.79 -7.18 -8.66
C GLY A 79 -7.44 -8.46 -9.44
N ILE A 80 -8.35 -8.86 -10.34
CA ILE A 80 -8.26 -10.12 -11.11
C ILE A 80 -7.46 -9.94 -12.42
N LEU A 81 -7.27 -8.71 -12.91
CA LEU A 81 -6.68 -8.39 -14.23
C LEU A 81 -5.58 -7.33 -14.12
N ASP A 82 -4.57 -7.56 -13.27
CA ASP A 82 -3.44 -6.65 -13.02
C ASP A 82 -3.80 -5.23 -12.51
N ASN A 83 -5.10 -4.99 -12.30
CA ASN A 83 -5.59 -3.83 -11.61
C ASN A 83 -5.32 -3.98 -10.11
N PHE A 84 -4.50 -3.10 -9.56
CA PHE A 84 -4.27 -3.06 -8.12
C PHE A 84 -4.23 -1.62 -7.63
N SER A 85 -4.47 -1.45 -6.34
CA SER A 85 -4.34 -0.16 -5.69
C SER A 85 -3.72 -0.31 -4.33
N GLY A 86 -3.13 0.77 -3.83
CA GLY A 86 -2.47 0.74 -2.55
C GLY A 86 -1.77 2.03 -2.19
N TYR A 87 -1.11 1.97 -1.03
CA TYR A 87 -0.30 3.04 -0.49
C TYR A 87 1.18 2.77 -0.76
N VAL A 88 1.85 3.74 -1.36
CA VAL A 88 3.29 3.73 -1.60
C VAL A 88 3.97 4.56 -0.54
N PHE A 89 4.87 3.94 0.22
CA PHE A 89 5.85 4.62 1.04
C PHE A 89 7.10 4.92 0.22
N SER A 90 7.42 6.20 0.10
CA SER A 90 8.61 6.72 -0.55
C SER A 90 9.54 7.32 0.52
N PRO A 91 10.67 6.66 0.86
CA PRO A 91 11.57 7.13 1.93
C PRO A 91 12.09 8.55 1.68
N ARG A 92 12.26 8.93 0.41
CA ARG A 92 12.73 10.25 -0.02
C ARG A 92 11.60 11.22 -0.36
N GLY A 93 10.34 10.79 -0.22
CA GLY A 93 9.17 11.60 -0.57
C GLY A 93 9.00 11.84 -2.06
N LEU A 94 9.77 11.15 -2.91
CA LEU A 94 9.64 11.22 -4.36
C LEU A 94 8.37 10.50 -4.83
N GLU A 95 7.72 11.08 -5.82
CA GLU A 95 6.54 10.53 -6.46
C GLU A 95 6.85 9.15 -7.10
N PRO A 96 6.01 8.12 -6.93
CA PRO A 96 6.20 6.83 -7.58
C PRO A 96 5.97 6.93 -9.09
N THR A 97 6.83 6.27 -9.88
CA THR A 97 6.65 6.18 -11.34
C THR A 97 6.02 4.86 -11.77
N ASN A 98 5.62 4.76 -13.04
CA ASN A 98 5.13 3.50 -13.62
C ASN A 98 6.17 2.38 -13.50
N GLU A 99 7.46 2.72 -13.65
CA GLU A 99 8.57 1.77 -13.51
C GLU A 99 8.75 1.30 -12.07
N ASP A 100 8.55 2.19 -11.08
CA ASP A 100 8.60 1.79 -9.67
C ASP A 100 7.53 0.72 -9.37
N VAL A 101 6.29 0.95 -9.83
CA VAL A 101 5.16 0.06 -9.56
C VAL A 101 4.97 -1.07 -10.57
N GLN A 102 5.80 -1.11 -11.62
CA GLN A 102 5.74 -2.08 -12.72
C GLN A 102 4.36 -2.19 -13.39
N ALA A 103 3.62 -1.08 -13.43
CA ALA A 103 2.27 -1.00 -13.97
C ALA A 103 1.93 0.44 -14.38
N THR A 104 0.84 0.65 -15.12
CA THR A 104 0.41 1.99 -15.52
C THR A 104 -0.38 2.64 -14.39
N ILE A 105 0.14 3.73 -13.81
CA ILE A 105 -0.59 4.50 -12.79
C ILE A 105 -1.70 5.32 -13.46
N ILE A 106 -2.95 4.97 -13.17
CA ILE A 106 -4.15 5.66 -13.70
C ILE A 106 -4.69 6.71 -12.73
N ARG A 107 -4.34 6.61 -11.45
CA ARG A 107 -4.69 7.59 -10.42
C ARG A 107 -3.57 7.68 -9.40
N MET A 108 -3.19 8.89 -9.03
CA MET A 108 -2.29 9.17 -7.93
C MET A 108 -2.83 10.27 -7.03
N GLN A 109 -2.65 10.11 -5.72
CA GLN A 109 -2.95 11.14 -4.73
C GLN A 109 -1.82 11.17 -3.69
N LYS A 110 -1.18 12.32 -3.52
CA LYS A 110 -0.26 12.54 -2.40
C LYS A 110 -1.06 12.61 -1.09
N LEU A 111 -0.66 11.82 -0.10
CA LEU A 111 -1.33 11.74 1.20
C LEU A 111 -0.58 12.56 2.26
N ASN A 112 0.75 12.50 2.25
CA ASN A 112 1.63 13.33 3.06
C ASN A 112 3.04 13.39 2.42
N ASN A 113 4.07 13.76 3.19
CA ASN A 113 5.44 13.92 2.69
C ASN A 113 6.04 12.65 2.08
N ASN A 114 5.73 11.47 2.64
CA ASN A 114 6.34 10.20 2.26
C ASN A 114 5.35 9.19 1.68
N TRP A 115 4.06 9.51 1.66
CA TRP A 115 3.02 8.57 1.31
C TRP A 115 2.17 9.05 0.14
N TYR A 116 1.94 8.13 -0.80
CA TYR A 116 1.11 8.31 -1.97
C TYR A 116 0.07 7.18 -2.02
N PHE A 117 -1.14 7.46 -2.48
CA PHE A 117 -2.07 6.44 -2.94
C PHE A 117 -1.95 6.33 -4.46
N VAL A 118 -1.91 5.11 -4.98
CA VAL A 118 -1.94 4.84 -6.42
C VAL A 118 -2.98 3.78 -6.77
N SER A 119 -3.54 3.90 -7.96
CA SER A 119 -4.29 2.84 -8.64
C SER A 119 -3.63 2.57 -9.98
N CYS A 120 -3.42 1.31 -10.29
CA CYS A 120 -2.67 0.84 -11.45
C CYS A 120 -3.49 -0.11 -12.32
N THR A 121 -3.10 -0.24 -13.60
CA THR A 121 -3.55 -1.23 -14.58
C THR A 121 -2.39 -1.78 -15.40
#